data_AF-A0A2L2TQA5-F1
#
_entry.id   AF-A0A2L2TQA5-F1
#
_cell.length_a   1.000
_cell.length_b   1.000
_cell.length_c   1.000
_cell.angle_alpha   90.00
_cell.angle_beta   90.00
_cell.angle_gamma   90.00
#
_symmetry.space_group_name_H-M   'P 1'
#
loop_
_entity.id
_entity.type
_entity.pdbx_description
1 polymer ?
#
loop_
_entity_poly.entity_id
_entity_poly.type
_entity_poly.pdbx_seq_one_letter_code
_entity_poly.pdbx_strand_id
1 'polypeptide(L)'
;MRLSLGLCAALLLPASAAPGESLEARSVKVQASSVLSSLGLTVATTAPQHGKTAKYQKQCPFSVPHVKPHDTRHNHDISFPKGCEDDKFINWKTFKSNGVNLGAWLAKERTHDPIWWSSFGTKAANTPDEWSFCQALGKQCGPVLEARYASFLNQSTIDNLAKVGINTLRITTTYAAWVKVPGSAFYHGNQQLHLRKITEYAITKYNMHIIIGLHSLPGGTNSLDIGEAFGHNGWFYNATNLAYSLKAVDQVLNFVKSSGHKNAFTIAPLNEVSDNLAGFGSAAGLSDKATNWVITYMNGVFKRVEAVDKRIPVMLQDNFKGASFWSPLFDKKRNLVIDSHVYYFAASGTYSQFVAPAVCGQAKYLAEETKFPVFVGEWSLQTMYNNTLSVPSRKTIFDTQRYAWQKYVAGGAFWTAVSYSNTPVDGQGTQRDYWSYIDLIRAGVITKATTKSYC
;
A
#
# COMPACT_ATOMS: atom_id res chain seq x y z
N MET A 1 2.29 -7.92 -25.48
CA MET A 1 1.80 -6.98 -24.46
C MET A 1 0.53 -6.34 -25.00
N ARG A 2 -0.62 -6.99 -24.80
CA ARG A 2 -1.93 -6.42 -25.17
C ARG A 2 -2.50 -5.82 -23.89
N LEU A 3 -2.45 -4.49 -23.80
CA LEU A 3 -3.20 -3.71 -22.81
C LEU A 3 -4.68 -4.11 -22.98
N SER A 4 -5.30 -4.56 -21.90
CA SER A 4 -6.75 -4.76 -21.85
C SER A 4 -7.45 -3.45 -22.25
N LEU A 5 -8.40 -3.56 -23.18
CA LEU A 5 -9.09 -2.49 -23.91
C LEU A 5 -9.94 -1.51 -23.07
N GLY A 6 -9.64 -1.31 -21.79
CA GLY A 6 -10.34 -0.35 -20.93
C GLY A 6 -9.71 1.04 -20.84
N LEU A 7 -8.52 1.27 -21.42
CA LEU A 7 -7.74 2.50 -21.19
C LEU A 7 -7.28 3.26 -22.45
N CYS A 8 -7.70 2.86 -23.65
CA CYS A 8 -7.28 3.51 -24.90
C CYS A 8 -8.42 4.28 -25.57
N ALA A 9 -8.70 5.50 -25.09
CA ALA A 9 -9.39 6.51 -25.90
C ALA A 9 -9.19 7.92 -25.31
N ALA A 10 -7.98 8.46 -25.40
CA ALA A 10 -7.73 9.91 -25.45
C ALA A 10 -6.21 10.15 -25.48
N LEU A 11 -5.57 10.19 -26.65
CA LEU A 11 -4.20 10.73 -26.79
C LEU A 11 -3.87 10.90 -28.28
N LEU A 12 -4.08 12.09 -28.85
CA LEU A 12 -3.38 12.57 -30.04
C LEU A 12 -3.38 14.11 -30.04
N LEU A 13 -2.32 14.72 -29.52
CA LEU A 13 -1.87 16.06 -29.93
C LEU A 13 -0.32 16.10 -29.87
N PRO A 14 0.35 16.73 -30.86
CA PRO A 14 1.80 16.68 -31.00
C PRO A 14 2.53 17.65 -30.07
N ALA A 15 3.69 17.22 -29.57
CA ALA A 15 4.60 17.99 -28.74
C ALA A 15 5.36 19.04 -29.58
N SER A 16 5.31 20.31 -29.15
CA SER A 16 6.21 21.36 -29.64
C SER A 16 7.40 21.54 -28.69
N ALA A 17 8.56 21.83 -29.27
CA ALA A 17 9.89 21.91 -28.64
C ALA A 17 9.99 22.84 -27.42
N ALA A 18 10.86 22.46 -26.48
CA ALA A 18 11.18 23.21 -25.26
C ALA A 18 12.13 24.39 -25.54
N PRO A 19 11.85 25.61 -25.03
CA PRO A 19 12.83 26.69 -24.97
C PRO A 19 13.63 26.64 -23.65
N GLY A 20 14.87 27.16 -23.71
CA GLY A 20 15.89 27.11 -22.65
C GLY A 20 15.50 27.73 -21.31
N GLU A 21 16.29 27.37 -20.28
CA GLU A 21 16.06 27.71 -18.86
C GLU A 21 15.80 29.22 -18.64
N SER A 22 14.58 29.55 -18.19
CA SER A 22 14.17 30.90 -17.83
C SER A 22 14.45 31.22 -16.34
N LEU A 23 14.49 32.53 -16.02
CA LEU A 23 14.72 33.08 -14.67
C LEU A 23 13.78 32.54 -13.58
N GLU A 24 12.60 32.02 -13.94
CA GLU A 24 11.64 31.39 -13.02
C GLU A 24 12.17 30.07 -12.41
N ALA A 25 12.99 29.31 -13.15
CA ALA A 25 13.59 28.10 -12.61
C ALA A 25 14.60 28.39 -11.48
N ARG A 26 15.18 29.60 -11.48
CA ARG A 26 16.15 30.05 -10.46
C ARG A 26 15.45 30.46 -9.17
N SER A 27 14.30 31.15 -9.25
CA SER A 27 13.52 31.55 -8.06
C SER A 27 12.85 30.36 -7.36
N VAL A 28 12.36 29.38 -8.12
CA VAL A 28 11.79 28.12 -7.57
C VAL A 28 12.86 27.28 -6.84
N LYS A 29 14.08 27.19 -7.38
CA LYS A 29 15.21 26.49 -6.72
C LYS A 29 15.62 27.13 -5.38
N VAL A 30 15.56 28.46 -5.27
CA VAL A 30 15.93 29.21 -4.05
C VAL A 30 14.83 29.11 -2.96
N GLN A 31 13.55 29.07 -3.32
CA GLN A 31 12.48 28.83 -2.36
C GLN A 31 12.46 27.38 -1.84
N ALA A 32 12.81 26.40 -2.68
CA ALA A 32 12.87 25.01 -2.26
C ALA A 32 13.97 24.77 -1.20
N SER A 33 15.13 25.42 -1.32
CA SER A 33 16.24 25.25 -0.37
C SER A 33 15.97 25.90 0.99
N SER A 34 15.30 27.06 1.05
CA SER A 34 14.96 27.73 2.31
C SER A 34 13.89 26.97 3.11
N VAL A 35 12.86 26.44 2.45
CA VAL A 35 11.83 25.61 3.08
C VAL A 35 12.44 24.32 3.63
N LEU A 36 13.26 23.60 2.86
CA LEU A 36 13.92 22.38 3.34
C LEU A 36 14.87 22.67 4.52
N SER A 37 15.62 23.76 4.46
CA SER A 37 16.50 24.19 5.56
C SER A 37 15.71 24.49 6.84
N SER A 38 14.53 25.12 6.73
CA SER A 38 13.66 25.38 7.89
C SER A 38 13.13 24.10 8.55
N LEU A 39 13.02 23.01 7.79
CA LEU A 39 12.68 21.67 8.29
C LEU A 39 13.91 20.92 8.85
N GLY A 40 15.10 21.50 8.70
CA GLY A 40 16.39 20.88 8.99
C GLY A 40 16.66 19.68 8.10
N LEU A 41 16.32 19.79 6.81
CA LEU A 41 16.51 18.77 5.80
C LEU A 41 17.37 19.30 4.65
N THR A 42 18.21 18.42 4.12
CA THR A 42 18.98 18.63 2.89
C THR A 42 18.59 17.54 1.91
N VAL A 43 18.47 17.89 0.63
CA VAL A 43 18.18 16.89 -0.42
C VAL A 43 19.29 15.85 -0.42
N ALA A 44 18.92 14.57 -0.34
CA ALA A 44 19.87 13.48 -0.40
C ALA A 44 20.61 13.46 -1.76
N THR A 45 21.87 13.08 -1.74
CA THR A 45 22.72 12.94 -2.93
C THR A 45 23.34 11.55 -3.00
N THR A 46 22.62 10.55 -2.48
CA THR A 46 23.12 9.19 -2.23
C THR A 46 22.95 8.25 -3.42
N ALA A 47 22.77 8.76 -4.64
CA ALA A 47 22.63 7.93 -5.85
C ALA A 47 23.77 6.89 -6.01
N PRO A 48 25.05 7.24 -5.77
CA PRO A 48 26.13 6.25 -5.84
C PRO A 48 26.07 5.15 -4.76
N GLN A 49 25.23 5.30 -3.72
CA GLN A 49 25.09 4.37 -2.60
C GLN A 49 23.82 3.52 -2.71
N HIS A 50 22.98 3.75 -3.73
CA HIS A 50 21.78 2.95 -3.97
C HIS A 50 22.16 1.48 -4.13
N GLY A 51 21.37 0.59 -3.53
CA GLY A 51 21.59 -0.84 -3.66
C GLY A 51 21.24 -1.36 -5.06
N LYS A 52 21.35 -2.67 -5.24
CA LYS A 52 20.92 -3.30 -6.49
C LYS A 52 19.40 -3.22 -6.59
N THR A 53 18.89 -2.84 -7.76
CA THR A 53 17.48 -3.08 -8.06
C THR A 53 17.27 -4.57 -8.21
N ALA A 54 16.12 -5.03 -7.75
CA ALA A 54 15.72 -6.39 -8.06
C ALA A 54 15.24 -6.46 -9.53
N LYS A 55 15.60 -7.57 -10.21
CA LYS A 55 15.43 -7.74 -11.66
C LYS A 55 13.98 -8.06 -12.05
N TYR A 56 13.06 -7.13 -11.78
CA TYR A 56 11.61 -7.32 -11.97
C TYR A 56 11.09 -6.85 -13.35
N GLN A 57 11.96 -6.41 -14.27
CA GLN A 57 11.57 -5.55 -15.40
C GLN A 57 10.99 -6.23 -16.67
N LYS A 58 10.85 -7.57 -16.75
CA LYS A 58 10.36 -8.23 -17.99
C LYS A 58 9.37 -9.39 -17.81
N GLN A 59 9.14 -9.83 -16.59
CA GLN A 59 8.17 -10.86 -16.19
C GLN A 59 7.70 -10.49 -14.77
N CYS A 60 6.75 -11.22 -14.19
CA CYS A 60 6.59 -11.23 -12.73
C CYS A 60 7.97 -11.18 -12.05
N PRO A 61 8.14 -10.60 -10.85
CA PRO A 61 9.33 -10.90 -10.09
C PRO A 61 9.49 -12.44 -10.09
N PHE A 62 10.69 -12.92 -10.40
CA PHE A 62 11.13 -14.33 -10.52
C PHE A 62 10.88 -15.03 -11.86
N SER A 63 11.99 -15.36 -12.54
CA SER A 63 12.12 -16.71 -13.08
C SER A 63 12.03 -17.66 -11.89
N VAL A 64 10.88 -18.30 -11.75
CA VAL A 64 10.71 -19.42 -10.84
C VAL A 64 11.58 -20.52 -11.46
N PRO A 65 12.73 -20.92 -10.87
CA PRO A 65 13.39 -22.13 -11.35
C PRO A 65 12.32 -23.21 -11.38
N HIS A 66 12.25 -24.01 -12.43
CA HIS A 66 11.18 -25.00 -12.59
C HIS A 66 11.05 -25.82 -11.31
N VAL A 67 10.08 -25.46 -10.47
CA VAL A 67 9.67 -26.29 -9.35
C VAL A 67 8.84 -27.36 -10.02
N LYS A 68 9.28 -28.63 -9.95
CA LYS A 68 8.45 -29.74 -10.42
C LYS A 68 7.13 -29.62 -9.65
N PRO A 69 6.00 -29.38 -10.34
CA PRO A 69 4.71 -29.46 -9.69
C PRO A 69 4.63 -30.81 -9.01
N HIS A 70 4.40 -30.82 -7.71
CA HIS A 70 4.14 -32.03 -6.96
C HIS A 70 2.82 -31.84 -6.22
N ASP A 71 2.08 -32.92 -6.08
CA ASP A 71 0.80 -32.94 -5.36
C ASP A 71 0.96 -32.94 -3.84
N THR A 72 2.21 -32.87 -3.36
CA THR A 72 2.49 -32.85 -1.92
C THR A 72 2.07 -31.49 -1.40
N ARG A 73 1.20 -31.52 -0.40
CA ARG A 73 0.82 -30.36 0.40
C ARG A 73 1.19 -30.67 1.83
N HIS A 74 1.72 -29.65 2.49
CA HIS A 74 2.08 -29.74 3.89
C HIS A 74 0.96 -29.14 4.74
N ASN A 75 0.64 -29.81 5.84
CA ASN A 75 -0.25 -29.28 6.87
C ASN A 75 0.60 -28.50 7.87
N HIS A 76 0.10 -27.37 8.35
CA HIS A 76 0.82 -26.54 9.31
C HIS A 76 -0.05 -26.15 10.49
N ASP A 77 0.55 -26.17 11.67
CA ASP A 77 0.02 -25.49 12.84
C ASP A 77 0.79 -24.17 12.99
N ILE A 78 0.25 -23.10 12.40
CA ILE A 78 0.80 -21.75 12.58
C ILE A 78 -0.13 -20.93 13.47
N SER A 79 0.46 -20.28 14.46
CA SER A 79 -0.21 -19.31 15.30
C SER A 79 0.31 -17.91 15.01
N PHE A 80 -0.53 -16.91 15.30
CA PHE A 80 -0.20 -15.50 15.14
C PHE A 80 -0.23 -14.85 16.52
N PRO A 81 0.83 -14.10 16.89
CA PRO A 81 0.87 -13.41 18.17
C PRO A 81 -0.18 -12.29 18.20
N LYS A 82 -0.51 -11.83 19.41
CA LYS A 82 -1.24 -10.56 19.58
C LYS A 82 -0.40 -9.41 19.02
N GLY A 83 -1.05 -8.43 18.40
CA GLY A 83 -0.42 -7.23 17.83
C GLY A 83 -0.14 -6.11 18.83
N CYS A 84 -0.70 -6.19 20.03
CA CYS A 84 -0.49 -5.26 21.14
C CYS A 84 -0.74 -5.97 22.48
N GLU A 85 0.27 -6.10 23.35
CA GLU A 85 0.15 -6.74 24.67
C GLU A 85 0.98 -5.99 25.72
N ASP A 86 0.38 -5.72 26.89
CA ASP A 86 1.02 -5.10 28.06
C ASP A 86 1.86 -3.84 27.77
N ASP A 87 1.36 -2.94 26.91
CA ASP A 87 2.08 -1.73 26.45
C ASP A 87 3.43 -1.99 25.76
N LYS A 88 3.76 -3.25 25.46
CA LYS A 88 4.99 -3.62 24.76
C LYS A 88 4.87 -3.27 23.28
N PHE A 89 5.89 -2.60 22.76
CA PHE A 89 6.05 -2.38 21.34
C PHE A 89 6.40 -3.69 20.63
N ILE A 90 5.80 -3.92 19.47
CA ILE A 90 6.20 -5.04 18.62
C ILE A 90 7.64 -4.83 18.10
N ASN A 91 8.30 -5.94 17.77
CA ASN A 91 9.54 -5.92 17.01
C ASN A 91 9.31 -6.66 15.69
N TRP A 92 9.25 -5.92 14.57
CA TRP A 92 9.02 -6.48 13.23
C TRP A 92 10.02 -7.58 12.80
N LYS A 93 11.18 -7.70 13.45
CA LYS A 93 12.11 -8.82 13.22
C LYS A 93 11.60 -10.17 13.74
N THR A 94 10.65 -10.15 14.67
CA THR A 94 10.14 -11.34 15.37
C THR A 94 8.63 -11.45 15.33
N PHE A 95 7.92 -10.32 15.25
CA PHE A 95 6.48 -10.26 15.09
C PHE A 95 6.06 -10.87 13.74
N LYS A 96 4.98 -11.65 13.77
CA LYS A 96 4.42 -12.30 12.58
C LYS A 96 3.00 -11.80 12.36
N SER A 97 2.79 -11.12 11.25
CA SER A 97 1.51 -10.53 10.88
C SER A 97 0.66 -11.50 10.04
N ASN A 98 -0.60 -11.69 10.45
CA ASN A 98 -1.69 -12.12 9.59
C ASN A 98 -2.57 -10.89 9.38
N GLY A 99 -2.28 -10.16 8.32
CA GLY A 99 -2.84 -8.84 8.07
C GLY A 99 -3.93 -8.83 7.01
N VAL A 100 -4.71 -7.75 7.03
CA VAL A 100 -5.58 -7.35 5.94
C VAL A 100 -5.57 -5.83 5.81
N ASN A 101 -5.70 -5.35 4.58
CA ASN A 101 -5.88 -3.94 4.30
C ASN A 101 -7.34 -3.54 4.50
N LEU A 102 -7.56 -2.38 5.11
CA LEU A 102 -8.83 -1.66 5.09
C LEU A 102 -8.80 -0.62 3.96
N GLY A 103 -8.50 -1.09 2.76
CA GLY A 103 -8.42 -0.29 1.53
C GLY A 103 -9.79 0.15 1.02
N ALA A 104 -9.81 1.07 0.05
CA ALA A 104 -11.03 1.66 -0.51
C ALA A 104 -12.01 2.26 0.54
N TRP A 105 -11.53 2.61 1.73
CA TRP A 105 -12.33 3.16 2.83
C TRP A 105 -12.10 4.67 3.04
N LEU A 106 -10.96 5.05 3.64
CA LEU A 106 -10.58 6.45 3.88
C LEU A 106 -9.71 7.04 2.77
N ALA A 107 -9.26 6.20 1.83
CA ALA A 107 -8.84 6.54 0.49
C ALA A 107 -9.69 5.72 -0.46
N LYS A 108 -10.44 6.36 -1.35
CA LYS A 108 -11.43 5.71 -2.20
C LYS A 108 -10.82 5.36 -3.55
N GLU A 109 -11.03 4.12 -3.96
CA GLU A 109 -10.69 3.64 -5.29
C GLU A 109 -11.96 3.16 -5.97
N ARG A 110 -12.22 3.70 -7.17
CA ARG A 110 -13.39 3.32 -7.95
C ARG A 110 -13.41 1.83 -8.25
N THR A 111 -12.24 1.24 -8.53
CA THR A 111 -12.09 -0.18 -8.88
C THR A 111 -12.69 -1.10 -7.82
N HIS A 112 -12.59 -0.75 -6.53
CA HIS A 112 -13.09 -1.59 -5.44
C HIS A 112 -14.55 -1.34 -5.06
N ASP A 113 -15.20 -0.32 -5.63
CA ASP A 113 -16.56 0.05 -5.27
C ASP A 113 -17.31 0.75 -6.42
N PRO A 114 -17.29 0.20 -7.65
CA PRO A 114 -17.75 0.91 -8.84
C PRO A 114 -19.25 1.19 -8.82
N ILE A 115 -20.04 0.33 -8.17
CA ILE A 115 -21.50 0.48 -8.05
C ILE A 115 -21.84 1.70 -7.18
N TRP A 116 -21.20 1.83 -6.02
CA TRP A 116 -21.38 3.01 -5.16
C TRP A 116 -20.92 4.27 -5.89
N TRP A 117 -19.76 4.19 -6.58
CA TRP A 117 -19.21 5.30 -7.35
C TRP A 117 -20.19 5.82 -8.42
N SER A 118 -20.77 4.92 -9.20
CA SER A 118 -21.73 5.25 -10.26
C SER A 118 -23.09 5.69 -9.74
N SER A 119 -23.44 5.40 -8.47
CA SER A 119 -24.73 5.78 -7.90
C SER A 119 -24.95 7.29 -7.77
N PHE A 120 -23.90 8.09 -7.87
CA PHE A 120 -23.96 9.56 -7.82
C PHE A 120 -24.08 10.24 -9.19
N GLY A 121 -24.53 9.48 -10.20
CA GLY A 121 -24.85 9.98 -11.54
C GLY A 121 -23.67 9.96 -12.52
N THR A 122 -23.97 10.28 -13.79
CA THR A 122 -23.04 10.11 -14.91
C THR A 122 -21.73 10.89 -14.76
N LYS A 123 -21.78 12.11 -14.18
CA LYS A 123 -20.57 12.91 -13.95
C LYS A 123 -19.60 12.19 -13.01
N ALA A 124 -20.10 11.71 -11.86
CA ALA A 124 -19.31 10.92 -10.92
C ALA A 124 -18.86 9.59 -11.53
N ALA A 125 -19.74 8.89 -12.25
CA ALA A 125 -19.43 7.62 -12.91
C ALA A 125 -18.26 7.70 -13.91
N ASN A 126 -18.02 8.87 -14.50
CA ASN A 126 -16.94 9.10 -15.47
C ASN A 126 -15.63 9.58 -14.85
N THR A 127 -15.58 9.77 -13.54
CA THR A 127 -14.35 10.18 -12.84
C THR A 127 -13.41 8.98 -12.64
N PRO A 128 -12.10 9.14 -12.88
CA PRO A 128 -11.12 8.08 -12.67
C PRO A 128 -10.70 7.90 -11.20
N ASP A 129 -10.84 8.93 -10.35
CA ASP A 129 -10.23 8.98 -9.02
C ASP A 129 -11.04 9.81 -8.00
N GLU A 130 -10.69 9.71 -6.71
CA GLU A 130 -11.42 10.40 -5.63
C GLU A 130 -11.33 11.93 -5.76
N TRP A 131 -10.22 12.44 -6.31
CA TRP A 131 -10.03 13.85 -6.57
C TRP A 131 -11.10 14.41 -7.52
N SER A 132 -11.19 13.85 -8.72
CA SER A 132 -12.15 14.26 -9.74
C SER A 132 -13.58 13.90 -9.34
N PHE A 133 -13.80 12.84 -8.57
CA PHE A 133 -15.08 12.53 -7.94
C PHE A 133 -15.54 13.66 -7.00
N CYS A 134 -14.67 14.13 -6.11
CA CYS A 134 -15.00 15.27 -5.26
C CYS A 134 -15.24 16.56 -6.05
N GLN A 135 -14.47 16.82 -7.12
CA GLN A 135 -14.75 17.95 -8.01
C GLN A 135 -16.14 17.83 -8.66
N ALA A 136 -16.51 16.64 -9.13
CA ALA A 136 -17.79 16.40 -9.77
C ALA A 136 -18.98 16.56 -8.81
N LEU A 137 -18.83 16.16 -7.54
CA LEU A 137 -19.87 16.28 -6.52
C LEU A 137 -19.93 17.67 -5.85
N GLY A 138 -18.84 18.43 -5.89
CA GLY A 138 -18.72 19.72 -5.23
C GLY A 138 -19.08 19.62 -3.73
N LYS A 139 -20.04 20.43 -3.27
CA LYS A 139 -20.46 20.46 -1.86
C LYS A 139 -21.02 19.12 -1.35
N GLN A 140 -21.45 18.22 -2.24
CA GLN A 140 -21.94 16.89 -1.86
C GLN A 140 -20.82 15.90 -1.57
N CYS A 141 -19.55 16.17 -1.92
CA CYS A 141 -18.48 15.19 -1.68
C CYS A 141 -18.34 14.86 -0.18
N GLY A 142 -18.35 15.87 0.68
CA GLY A 142 -18.22 15.68 2.13
C GLY A 142 -19.33 14.80 2.73
N PRO A 143 -20.62 15.16 2.60
CA PRO A 143 -21.71 14.34 3.10
C PRO A 143 -21.70 12.90 2.58
N VAL A 144 -21.40 12.70 1.30
CA VAL A 144 -21.34 11.38 0.66
C VAL A 144 -20.19 10.54 1.23
N LEU A 145 -19.01 11.13 1.38
CA LEU A 145 -17.86 10.44 1.94
C LEU A 145 -18.03 10.15 3.43
N GLU A 146 -18.57 11.08 4.22
CA GLU A 146 -18.87 10.85 5.64
C GLU A 146 -19.84 9.68 5.86
N ALA A 147 -20.91 9.60 5.05
CA ALA A 147 -21.83 8.48 5.08
C ALA A 147 -21.13 7.15 4.68
N ARG A 148 -20.22 7.20 3.70
CA ARG A 148 -19.45 6.01 3.28
C ARG A 148 -18.45 5.57 4.36
N TYR A 149 -17.74 6.51 4.97
CA TYR A 149 -16.79 6.24 6.04
C TYR A 149 -17.46 5.58 7.25
N ALA A 150 -18.67 6.02 7.60
CA ALA A 150 -19.43 5.47 8.72
C ALA A 150 -19.97 4.05 8.49
N SER A 151 -20.19 3.64 7.24
CA SER A 151 -20.97 2.44 6.90
C SER A 151 -20.18 1.34 6.19
N PHE A 152 -19.15 1.68 5.41
CA PHE A 152 -18.45 0.72 4.54
C PHE A 152 -17.67 -0.35 5.33
N LEU A 153 -16.91 0.08 6.33
CA LEU A 153 -16.20 -0.79 7.27
C LEU A 153 -16.63 -0.44 8.69
N ASN A 154 -17.04 -1.43 9.46
CA ASN A 154 -17.58 -1.26 10.81
C ASN A 154 -17.04 -2.34 11.75
N GLN A 155 -17.47 -2.30 13.01
CA GLN A 155 -17.03 -3.26 14.03
C GLN A 155 -17.36 -4.73 13.67
N SER A 156 -18.47 -5.00 12.99
CA SER A 156 -18.79 -6.35 12.52
C SER A 156 -17.78 -6.84 11.47
N THR A 157 -17.22 -5.95 10.65
CA THR A 157 -16.13 -6.32 9.73
C THR A 157 -14.91 -6.77 10.53
N ILE A 158 -14.53 -6.02 11.57
CA ILE A 158 -13.39 -6.36 12.44
C ILE A 158 -13.63 -7.70 13.15
N ASP A 159 -14.84 -7.94 13.67
CA ASP A 159 -15.21 -9.21 14.30
C ASP A 159 -15.04 -10.40 13.33
N ASN A 160 -15.44 -10.24 12.06
CA ASN A 160 -15.31 -11.29 11.06
C ASN A 160 -13.85 -11.56 10.67
N LEU A 161 -13.03 -10.51 10.60
CA LEU A 161 -11.58 -10.64 10.38
C LEU A 161 -10.90 -11.36 11.57
N ALA A 162 -11.24 -10.98 12.81
CA ALA A 162 -10.71 -11.59 14.01
C ALA A 162 -11.04 -13.09 14.13
N LYS A 163 -12.24 -13.52 13.70
CA LYS A 163 -12.66 -14.94 13.72
C LYS A 163 -11.72 -15.86 12.94
N VAL A 164 -11.10 -15.35 11.87
CA VAL A 164 -10.12 -16.10 11.06
C VAL A 164 -8.67 -15.77 11.39
N GLY A 165 -8.44 -15.12 12.54
CA GLY A 165 -7.11 -14.93 13.12
C GLY A 165 -6.33 -13.74 12.57
N ILE A 166 -7.00 -12.73 11.99
CA ILE A 166 -6.34 -11.46 11.67
C ILE A 166 -5.82 -10.82 12.95
N ASN A 167 -4.56 -10.42 12.96
CA ASN A 167 -3.92 -9.74 14.09
C ASN A 167 -3.38 -8.35 13.73
N THR A 168 -3.43 -7.96 12.45
CA THR A 168 -2.90 -6.69 11.95
C THR A 168 -3.85 -6.06 10.94
N LEU A 169 -4.08 -4.76 11.06
CA LEU A 169 -4.86 -3.97 10.09
C LEU A 169 -3.94 -2.92 9.45
N ARG A 170 -3.81 -2.95 8.11
CA ARG A 170 -3.19 -1.86 7.34
C ARG A 170 -4.29 -0.94 6.83
N ILE A 171 -4.27 0.32 7.24
CA ILE A 171 -5.37 1.25 6.95
C ILE A 171 -4.83 2.39 6.10
N THR A 172 -5.30 2.48 4.86
CA THR A 172 -4.89 3.51 3.91
C THR A 172 -5.72 4.78 4.12
N THR A 173 -5.04 5.92 4.11
CA THR A 173 -5.64 7.25 4.26
C THR A 173 -5.07 8.16 3.19
N THR A 174 -5.91 9.07 2.67
CA THR A 174 -5.37 10.20 1.90
C THR A 174 -4.67 11.18 2.84
N TYR A 175 -3.75 12.01 2.33
CA TYR A 175 -3.19 13.11 3.13
C TYR A 175 -4.28 14.06 3.66
N ALA A 176 -5.43 14.13 2.98
CA ALA A 176 -6.54 15.00 3.35
C ALA A 176 -7.28 14.52 4.61
N ALA A 177 -7.04 13.31 5.10
CA ALA A 177 -7.46 12.94 6.46
C ALA A 177 -6.68 13.72 7.55
N TRP A 178 -5.49 14.23 7.21
CA TRP A 178 -4.52 14.73 8.18
C TRP A 178 -4.28 16.23 8.05
N VAL A 179 -4.24 16.74 6.83
CA VAL A 179 -3.92 18.14 6.54
C VAL A 179 -4.81 18.70 5.44
N LYS A 180 -5.24 19.94 5.64
CA LYS A 180 -5.88 20.73 4.58
C LYS A 180 -4.79 21.39 3.73
N VAL A 181 -4.70 21.00 2.47
CA VAL A 181 -3.76 21.57 1.49
C VAL A 181 -4.53 22.52 0.56
N PRO A 182 -4.08 23.78 0.40
CA PRO A 182 -4.70 24.72 -0.53
C PRO A 182 -4.76 24.16 -1.95
N GLY A 183 -5.93 24.25 -2.60
CA GLY A 183 -6.15 23.74 -3.96
C GLY A 183 -6.42 22.23 -4.05
N SER A 184 -6.34 21.49 -2.94
CA SER A 184 -6.73 20.07 -2.93
C SER A 184 -8.23 19.91 -3.16
N ALA A 185 -8.62 19.02 -4.08
CA ALA A 185 -10.03 18.66 -4.27
C ALA A 185 -10.49 17.56 -3.30
N PHE A 186 -9.58 16.91 -2.59
CA PHE A 186 -9.98 15.92 -1.59
C PHE A 186 -10.81 16.56 -0.48
N TYR A 187 -11.74 15.77 0.04
CA TYR A 187 -12.49 16.12 1.22
C TYR A 187 -11.59 16.05 2.47
N HIS A 188 -11.61 17.11 3.29
CA HIS A 188 -10.97 17.14 4.60
C HIS A 188 -12.07 17.29 5.67
N GLY A 189 -12.26 16.26 6.49
CA GLY A 189 -13.35 16.16 7.45
C GLY A 189 -13.04 15.22 8.61
N ASN A 190 -13.99 14.34 8.95
CA ASN A 190 -13.92 13.50 10.14
C ASN A 190 -13.23 12.14 9.89
N GLN A 191 -12.38 12.00 8.87
CA GLN A 191 -11.69 10.73 8.60
C GLN A 191 -10.97 10.19 9.84
N GLN A 192 -10.31 11.05 10.63
CA GLN A 192 -9.64 10.65 11.87
C GLN A 192 -10.62 10.14 12.93
N LEU A 193 -11.85 10.66 13.01
CA LEU A 193 -12.86 10.16 13.95
C LEU A 193 -13.32 8.76 13.55
N HIS A 194 -13.54 8.50 12.27
CA HIS A 194 -13.90 7.17 11.77
C HIS A 194 -12.76 6.18 11.96
N LEU A 195 -11.51 6.60 11.68
CA LEU A 195 -10.31 5.83 11.95
C LEU A 195 -10.18 5.48 13.43
N ARG A 196 -10.41 6.44 14.34
CA ARG A 196 -10.36 6.24 15.79
C ARG A 196 -11.30 5.13 16.24
N LYS A 197 -12.57 5.19 15.82
CA LYS A 197 -13.60 4.20 16.17
C LYS A 197 -13.20 2.76 15.82
N ILE A 198 -12.60 2.55 14.65
CA ILE A 198 -12.17 1.23 14.21
C ILE A 198 -10.88 0.78 14.90
N THR A 199 -9.89 1.68 14.99
CA THR A 199 -8.59 1.35 15.59
C THR A 199 -8.72 1.05 17.09
N GLU A 200 -9.45 1.87 17.84
CA GLU A 200 -9.71 1.61 19.27
C GLU A 200 -10.39 0.26 19.48
N TYR A 201 -11.43 -0.03 18.69
CA TYR A 201 -12.13 -1.31 18.79
C TYR A 201 -11.23 -2.50 18.48
N ALA A 202 -10.46 -2.44 17.39
CA ALA A 202 -9.54 -3.50 16.99
C ALA A 202 -8.42 -3.73 18.02
N ILE A 203 -7.89 -2.66 18.60
CA ILE A 203 -6.83 -2.73 19.63
C ILE A 203 -7.41 -3.28 20.94
N THR A 204 -8.49 -2.68 21.46
CA THR A 204 -9.02 -3.00 22.79
C THR A 204 -9.70 -4.37 22.85
N LYS A 205 -10.44 -4.76 21.80
CA LYS A 205 -11.17 -6.04 21.78
C LYS A 205 -10.29 -7.21 21.33
N TYR A 206 -9.36 -6.98 20.42
CA TYR A 206 -8.64 -8.06 19.72
C TYR A 206 -7.12 -7.94 19.78
N ASN A 207 -6.57 -6.93 20.46
CA ASN A 207 -5.13 -6.70 20.53
C ASN A 207 -4.48 -6.60 19.15
N MET A 208 -5.19 -6.07 18.14
CA MET A 208 -4.64 -5.96 16.79
C MET A 208 -3.56 -4.88 16.70
N HIS A 209 -2.56 -5.10 15.87
CA HIS A 209 -1.59 -4.07 15.48
C HIS A 209 -2.13 -3.25 14.31
N ILE A 210 -1.88 -1.95 14.28
CA ILE A 210 -2.38 -1.03 13.26
C ILE A 210 -1.22 -0.43 12.48
N ILE A 211 -1.29 -0.50 11.15
CA ILE A 211 -0.40 0.25 10.26
C ILE A 211 -1.22 1.41 9.69
N ILE A 212 -0.85 2.66 10.01
CA ILE A 212 -1.47 3.84 9.41
C ILE A 212 -0.68 4.21 8.16
N GLY A 213 -1.32 4.09 7.00
CA GLY A 213 -0.74 4.40 5.69
C GLY A 213 -1.15 5.76 5.17
N LEU A 214 -0.16 6.63 4.92
CA LEU A 214 -0.31 7.80 4.03
C LEU A 214 -0.21 7.31 2.59
N HIS A 215 -1.37 7.00 2.02
CA HIS A 215 -1.46 6.35 0.71
C HIS A 215 -1.29 7.34 -0.44
N SER A 216 -1.72 8.59 -0.23
CA SER A 216 -1.43 9.73 -1.10
C SER A 216 -0.63 10.79 -0.35
N LEU A 217 0.21 11.54 -1.07
CA LEU A 217 0.88 12.73 -0.57
C LEU A 217 0.56 13.95 -1.46
N PRO A 218 0.60 15.17 -0.90
CA PRO A 218 0.26 16.40 -1.64
C PRO A 218 1.06 16.52 -2.94
N GLY A 219 0.35 16.77 -4.05
CA GLY A 219 0.93 16.88 -5.39
C GLY A 219 1.01 15.57 -6.17
N GLY A 220 0.73 14.42 -5.56
CA GLY A 220 0.70 13.13 -6.25
C GLY A 220 2.06 12.45 -6.38
N THR A 221 2.12 11.19 -5.99
CA THR A 221 3.36 10.41 -5.88
C THR A 221 3.60 9.43 -7.01
N ASN A 222 2.59 9.13 -7.83
CA ASN A 222 2.68 8.05 -8.83
C ASN A 222 1.83 8.25 -10.10
N SER A 223 1.20 9.42 -10.27
CA SER A 223 0.28 9.72 -11.38
C SER A 223 -0.92 8.77 -11.50
N LEU A 224 -1.23 7.99 -10.46
CA LEU A 224 -2.41 7.13 -10.36
C LEU A 224 -3.44 7.75 -9.43
N ASP A 225 -4.64 7.17 -9.44
CA ASP A 225 -5.75 7.50 -8.54
C ASP A 225 -5.36 7.45 -7.06
N ILE A 226 -4.54 6.47 -6.69
CA ILE A 226 -4.10 6.24 -5.30
C ILE A 226 -3.05 7.25 -4.79
N GLY A 227 -2.25 7.86 -5.67
CA GLY A 227 -1.16 8.75 -5.27
C GLY A 227 -1.61 10.18 -4.96
N GLU A 228 -2.71 10.61 -5.58
CA GLU A 228 -3.52 11.81 -5.27
C GLU A 228 -4.64 11.92 -6.32
N ALA A 229 -4.26 11.93 -7.59
CA ALA A 229 -5.14 11.99 -8.74
C ALA A 229 -4.38 11.52 -9.99
N PHE A 230 -5.11 11.01 -10.97
CA PHE A 230 -4.54 10.57 -12.23
C PHE A 230 -3.78 11.72 -12.91
N GLY A 231 -2.52 11.45 -13.29
CA GLY A 231 -1.63 12.43 -13.91
C GLY A 231 -0.91 13.38 -12.94
N HIS A 232 -1.22 13.38 -11.64
CA HIS A 232 -0.53 14.22 -10.66
C HIS A 232 0.84 13.64 -10.26
N ASN A 233 1.90 14.43 -10.45
CA ASN A 233 3.28 14.11 -10.08
C ASN A 233 4.05 15.28 -9.44
N GLY A 234 3.34 16.32 -8.99
CA GLY A 234 3.90 17.53 -8.40
C GLY A 234 4.51 17.35 -7.01
N TRP A 235 4.47 16.17 -6.40
CA TRP A 235 5.14 15.90 -5.12
C TRP A 235 6.68 15.98 -5.25
N PHE A 236 7.22 15.53 -6.38
CA PHE A 236 8.67 15.46 -6.58
C PHE A 236 9.32 16.85 -6.68
N TYR A 237 10.39 17.03 -5.91
CA TYR A 237 11.20 18.26 -5.89
C TYR A 237 10.43 19.54 -5.53
N ASN A 238 9.26 19.40 -4.92
CA ASN A 238 8.44 20.51 -4.46
C ASN A 238 8.48 20.59 -2.92
N ALA A 239 9.22 21.56 -2.40
CA ALA A 239 9.43 21.69 -0.96
C ALA A 239 8.14 22.00 -0.18
N THR A 240 7.18 22.69 -0.79
CA THR A 240 5.86 22.95 -0.19
C THR A 240 5.07 21.65 0.00
N ASN A 241 5.02 20.82 -1.04
CA ASN A 241 4.35 19.52 -0.99
C ASN A 241 5.03 18.56 0.01
N LEU A 242 6.36 18.56 0.06
CA LEU A 242 7.11 17.81 1.07
C LEU A 242 6.83 18.33 2.49
N ALA A 243 6.74 19.65 2.69
CA ALA A 243 6.39 20.24 3.98
C ALA A 243 4.97 19.83 4.44
N TYR A 244 3.98 19.85 3.55
CA TYR A 244 2.64 19.34 3.86
C TYR A 244 2.62 17.83 4.12
N SER A 245 3.42 17.05 3.38
CA SER A 245 3.58 15.60 3.62
C SER A 245 4.08 15.35 5.05
N LEU A 246 5.11 16.08 5.47
CA LEU A 246 5.65 15.97 6.82
C LEU A 246 4.69 16.49 7.89
N LYS A 247 3.89 17.51 7.59
CA LYS A 247 2.79 17.96 8.47
C LYS A 247 1.71 16.89 8.63
N ALA A 248 1.42 16.11 7.58
CA ALA A 248 0.51 14.97 7.67
C ALA A 248 1.09 13.90 8.62
N VAL A 249 2.39 13.61 8.53
CA VAL A 249 3.10 12.71 9.46
C VAL A 249 3.00 13.21 10.91
N ASP A 250 3.16 14.52 11.15
CA ASP A 250 2.99 15.11 12.48
C ASP A 250 1.57 14.88 13.04
N GLN A 251 0.54 14.95 12.20
CA GLN A 251 -0.85 14.67 12.60
C GLN A 251 -1.13 13.18 12.82
N VAL A 252 -0.53 12.29 12.01
CA VAL A 252 -0.54 10.84 12.28
C VAL A 252 0.09 10.55 13.65
N LEU A 253 1.22 11.17 13.96
CA LEU A 253 1.87 11.01 15.26
C LEU A 253 1.05 11.58 16.42
N ASN A 254 0.34 12.70 16.21
CA ASN A 254 -0.62 13.20 17.18
C ASN A 254 -1.76 12.21 17.44
N PHE A 255 -2.30 11.59 16.39
CA PHE A 255 -3.29 10.53 16.49
C PHE A 255 -2.76 9.31 17.24
N VAL A 256 -1.51 8.88 16.99
CA VAL A 256 -0.90 7.77 17.73
C VAL A 256 -0.71 8.14 19.21
N LYS A 257 -0.21 9.35 19.52
CA LYS A 257 -0.03 9.82 20.90
C LYS A 257 -1.35 9.86 21.68
N SER A 258 -2.43 10.35 21.06
CA SER A 258 -3.73 10.48 21.72
C SER A 258 -4.52 9.17 21.80
N SER A 259 -4.02 8.08 21.22
CA SER A 259 -4.70 6.78 21.23
C SER A 259 -4.68 6.04 22.57
N GLY A 260 -3.80 6.43 23.51
CA GLY A 260 -3.51 5.63 24.70
C GLY A 260 -2.71 4.35 24.45
N HIS A 261 -2.47 3.97 23.18
CA HIS A 261 -1.86 2.70 22.78
C HIS A 261 -0.74 2.89 21.74
N LYS A 262 0.23 3.78 22.00
CA LYS A 262 1.33 4.08 21.05
C LYS A 262 2.04 2.83 20.50
N ASN A 263 2.14 1.79 21.33
CA ASN A 263 2.76 0.51 21.01
C ASN A 263 1.99 -0.35 19.99
N ALA A 264 0.72 -0.02 19.73
CA ALA A 264 -0.13 -0.70 18.77
C ALA A 264 0.02 -0.18 17.33
N PHE A 265 0.91 0.79 17.06
CA PHE A 265 0.99 1.46 15.76
C PHE A 265 2.34 1.32 15.06
N THR A 266 2.28 1.17 13.73
CA THR A 266 3.38 1.38 12.78
C THR A 266 2.97 2.48 11.79
N ILE A 267 3.92 3.31 11.38
CA ILE A 267 3.67 4.41 10.41
C ILE A 267 4.20 4.02 9.04
N ALA A 268 3.33 3.95 8.03
CA ALA A 268 3.70 3.84 6.62
C ALA A 268 3.50 5.21 5.95
N PRO A 269 4.55 6.02 5.77
CA PRO A 269 4.45 7.45 5.46
C PRO A 269 4.33 7.72 3.95
N LEU A 270 4.41 6.70 3.10
CA LEU A 270 4.30 6.77 1.64
C LEU A 270 3.85 5.42 1.09
N ASN A 271 3.32 5.42 -0.13
CA ASN A 271 2.89 4.23 -0.85
C ASN A 271 3.26 4.33 -2.33
N GLU A 272 3.92 3.30 -2.87
CA GLU A 272 4.12 3.06 -4.30
C GLU A 272 4.53 4.31 -5.11
N VAL A 273 5.58 4.99 -4.65
CA VAL A 273 6.07 6.24 -5.25
C VAL A 273 6.74 5.94 -6.61
N SER A 274 6.38 6.71 -7.64
CA SER A 274 6.84 6.50 -9.01
C SER A 274 6.82 7.83 -9.78
N ASP A 275 7.96 8.34 -10.22
CA ASP A 275 8.02 9.51 -11.10
C ASP A 275 7.89 9.15 -12.59
N ASN A 276 7.74 7.85 -12.91
CA ASN A 276 7.58 7.35 -14.27
C ASN A 276 6.41 6.34 -14.37
N LEU A 277 5.23 6.83 -14.76
CA LEU A 277 4.02 6.02 -14.90
C LEU A 277 4.20 4.80 -15.81
N ALA A 278 4.95 4.92 -16.90
CA ALA A 278 5.19 3.81 -17.83
C ALA A 278 6.02 2.67 -17.20
N GLY A 279 6.78 2.96 -16.14
CA GLY A 279 7.57 2.00 -15.39
C GLY A 279 6.92 1.54 -14.07
N PHE A 280 5.70 2.01 -13.75
CA PHE A 280 5.01 1.68 -12.50
C PHE A 280 4.90 0.16 -12.29
N GLY A 281 5.00 -0.29 -11.03
CA GLY A 281 5.05 -1.72 -10.71
C GLY A 281 6.42 -2.38 -10.97
N SER A 282 7.44 -1.60 -11.35
CA SER A 282 8.80 -2.09 -11.57
C SER A 282 9.85 -1.08 -11.10
N ALA A 283 11.11 -1.53 -11.02
CA ALA A 283 12.24 -0.66 -10.70
C ALA A 283 12.44 0.52 -11.68
N ALA A 284 11.82 0.50 -12.86
CA ALA A 284 11.87 1.59 -13.83
C ALA A 284 10.91 2.75 -13.49
N GLY A 285 9.98 2.56 -12.54
CA GLY A 285 9.01 3.57 -12.13
C GLY A 285 9.60 4.70 -11.30
N LEU A 286 10.76 4.50 -10.68
CA LEU A 286 11.38 5.48 -9.80
C LEU A 286 12.81 5.81 -10.25
N SER A 287 13.08 7.06 -10.63
CA SER A 287 14.43 7.52 -11.00
C SER A 287 15.35 7.67 -9.78
N ASP A 288 16.66 7.75 -10.00
CA ASP A 288 17.63 7.98 -8.92
C ASP A 288 17.41 9.34 -8.24
N LYS A 289 17.04 10.34 -9.04
CA LYS A 289 16.71 11.68 -8.55
C LYS A 289 15.46 11.64 -7.66
N ALA A 290 14.43 10.88 -8.05
CA ALA A 290 13.21 10.74 -7.27
C ALA A 290 13.45 9.89 -6.01
N THR A 291 14.30 8.88 -6.11
CA THR A 291 14.79 8.10 -4.96
C THR A 291 15.45 9.00 -3.92
N ASN A 292 16.32 9.92 -4.32
CA ASN A 292 16.91 10.89 -3.41
C ASN A 292 15.86 11.78 -2.72
N TRP A 293 14.78 12.14 -3.42
CA TRP A 293 13.66 12.88 -2.84
C TRP A 293 12.91 12.03 -1.79
N VAL A 294 12.66 10.75 -2.08
CA VAL A 294 12.09 9.79 -1.11
C VAL A 294 12.97 9.67 0.13
N ILE A 295 14.30 9.54 -0.02
CA ILE A 295 15.23 9.47 1.12
C ILE A 295 15.17 10.76 1.97
N THR A 296 15.09 11.91 1.30
CA THR A 296 14.96 13.22 1.97
C THR A 296 13.69 13.27 2.83
N TYR A 297 12.57 12.84 2.27
CA TYR A 297 11.30 12.74 2.99
C TYR A 297 11.39 11.73 4.15
N MET A 298 11.91 10.52 3.92
CA MET A 298 12.05 9.49 4.95
C MET A 298 12.95 9.94 6.11
N ASN A 299 14.03 10.67 5.86
CA ASN A 299 14.84 11.26 6.92
C ASN A 299 14.04 12.27 7.77
N GLY A 300 13.18 13.07 7.13
CA GLY A 300 12.24 13.94 7.81
C GLY A 300 11.17 13.21 8.62
N VAL A 301 10.70 12.05 8.14
CA VAL A 301 9.80 11.16 8.87
C VAL A 301 10.50 10.60 10.10
N PHE A 302 11.68 9.98 9.95
CA PHE A 302 12.41 9.41 11.07
C PHE A 302 12.68 10.44 12.17
N LYS A 303 13.13 11.65 11.81
CA LYS A 303 13.35 12.74 12.77
C LYS A 303 12.10 13.03 13.62
N ARG A 304 10.90 13.00 13.01
CA ARG A 304 9.62 13.23 13.69
C ARG A 304 9.21 12.06 14.57
N VAL A 305 9.28 10.84 14.04
CA VAL A 305 8.92 9.64 14.79
C VAL A 305 9.83 9.45 15.99
N GLU A 306 11.15 9.60 15.80
CA GLU A 306 12.15 9.45 16.86
C GLU A 306 12.03 10.52 17.95
N ALA A 307 11.59 11.73 17.60
CA ALA A 307 11.27 12.79 18.57
C ALA A 307 10.03 12.49 19.41
N VAL A 308 9.09 11.67 18.90
CA VAL A 308 7.92 11.23 19.66
C VAL A 308 8.24 9.98 20.48
N ASP A 309 8.71 8.92 19.83
CA ASP A 309 9.12 7.66 20.45
C ASP A 309 9.84 6.77 19.41
N LYS A 310 11.15 6.59 19.54
CA LYS A 310 11.97 5.75 18.63
C LYS A 310 11.52 4.28 18.53
N ARG A 311 10.65 3.81 19.44
CA ARG A 311 10.09 2.45 19.43
C ARG A 311 8.92 2.30 18.47
N ILE A 312 8.30 3.39 18.00
CA ILE A 312 7.28 3.34 16.95
C ILE A 312 7.97 2.92 15.64
N PRO A 313 7.57 1.82 14.99
CA PRO A 313 8.17 1.42 13.73
C PRO A 313 7.76 2.34 12.58
N VAL A 314 8.70 2.54 11.65
CA VAL A 314 8.46 3.20 10.37
C VAL A 314 8.57 2.17 9.26
N MET A 315 7.61 2.19 8.36
CA MET A 315 7.53 1.30 7.22
C MET A 315 7.95 2.04 5.95
N LEU A 316 8.86 1.49 5.16
CA LEU A 316 9.23 2.02 3.85
C LEU A 316 8.72 1.08 2.78
N GLN A 317 7.70 1.53 2.04
CA GLN A 317 7.26 0.82 0.83
C GLN A 317 8.38 0.88 -0.21
N ASP A 318 8.75 -0.28 -0.76
CA ASP A 318 9.97 -0.44 -1.55
C ASP A 318 9.93 0.19 -2.96
N ASN A 319 8.80 0.78 -3.34
CA ASN A 319 8.53 1.46 -4.60
C ASN A 319 8.91 0.58 -5.81
N PHE A 320 8.73 -0.73 -5.68
CA PHE A 320 9.06 -1.76 -6.68
C PHE A 320 10.56 -1.83 -7.05
N LYS A 321 11.44 -1.19 -6.26
CA LYS A 321 12.90 -1.32 -6.39
C LYS A 321 13.43 -2.60 -5.74
N GLY A 322 12.67 -3.18 -4.82
CA GLY A 322 13.07 -4.31 -3.96
C GLY A 322 13.82 -3.87 -2.70
N ALA A 323 13.83 -4.71 -1.67
CA ALA A 323 14.38 -4.34 -0.36
C ALA A 323 15.90 -4.17 -0.39
N SER A 324 16.59 -4.89 -1.28
CA SER A 324 18.04 -4.82 -1.48
C SER A 324 18.52 -3.44 -1.95
N PHE A 325 17.67 -2.72 -2.70
CA PHE A 325 17.94 -1.36 -3.16
C PHE A 325 18.03 -0.34 -2.01
N TRP A 326 17.12 -0.46 -1.04
CA TRP A 326 17.02 0.46 0.10
C TRP A 326 17.93 0.10 1.28
N SER A 327 18.29 -1.17 1.41
CA SER A 327 19.13 -1.71 2.50
C SER A 327 20.39 -0.90 2.83
N PRO A 328 21.24 -0.48 1.86
CA PRO A 328 22.46 0.28 2.19
C PRO A 328 22.20 1.72 2.65
N LEU A 329 21.01 2.27 2.39
CA LEU A 329 20.72 3.71 2.57
C LEU A 329 20.31 4.09 3.99
N PHE A 330 19.97 3.12 4.84
CA PHE A 330 19.53 3.35 6.21
C PHE A 330 20.36 2.56 7.22
N ASP A 331 20.57 3.13 8.41
CA ASP A 331 21.25 2.43 9.51
C ASP A 331 20.41 1.23 9.99
N LYS A 332 21.05 0.07 10.17
CA LYS A 332 20.43 -1.16 10.70
C LYS A 332 19.82 -1.02 12.09
N LYS A 333 20.20 0.02 12.84
CA LYS A 333 19.68 0.36 14.17
C LYS A 333 18.34 1.08 14.12
N ARG A 334 17.94 1.66 12.99
CA ARG A 334 16.62 2.29 12.84
C ARG A 334 15.53 1.22 12.96
N ASN A 335 14.42 1.58 13.59
CA ASN A 335 13.22 0.74 13.66
C ASN A 335 12.44 0.81 12.33
N LEU A 336 13.08 0.29 11.29
CA LEU A 336 12.59 0.29 9.92
C LEU A 336 12.13 -1.12 9.53
N VAL A 337 10.96 -1.20 8.90
CA VAL A 337 10.46 -2.39 8.20
C VAL A 337 10.27 -2.04 6.71
N ILE A 338 10.69 -2.92 5.82
CA ILE A 338 10.44 -2.76 4.39
C ILE A 338 9.06 -3.34 4.05
N ASP A 339 8.25 -2.58 3.33
CA ASP A 339 6.96 -3.02 2.80
C ASP A 339 7.08 -3.33 1.32
N SER A 340 6.86 -4.59 0.97
CA SER A 340 6.86 -5.07 -0.41
C SER A 340 5.44 -5.43 -0.84
N HIS A 341 5.03 -4.94 -2.00
CA HIS A 341 3.74 -5.29 -2.58
C HIS A 341 3.93 -6.39 -3.63
N VAL A 342 3.18 -7.48 -3.49
CA VAL A 342 3.33 -8.69 -4.29
C VAL A 342 2.02 -9.04 -4.96
N TYR A 343 1.99 -8.87 -6.28
CA TYR A 343 0.80 -9.14 -7.09
C TYR A 343 1.13 -10.00 -8.30
N TYR A 344 0.25 -10.97 -8.59
CA TYR A 344 0.38 -11.87 -9.73
C TYR A 344 -0.54 -11.50 -10.90
N PHE A 345 -1.51 -10.58 -10.74
CA PHE A 345 -2.45 -10.24 -11.82
C PHE A 345 -1.80 -9.48 -12.99
N ALA A 346 -0.72 -8.73 -12.73
CA ALA A 346 -0.01 -7.92 -13.72
C ALA A 346 1.22 -8.63 -14.30
N ALA A 347 1.35 -9.93 -14.04
CA ALA A 347 2.58 -10.65 -14.23
C ALA A 347 2.49 -11.72 -15.32
N SER A 348 3.18 -11.46 -16.43
CA SER A 348 3.29 -12.39 -17.56
C SER A 348 3.67 -13.79 -17.13
N GLY A 349 2.91 -14.79 -17.58
CA GLY A 349 3.18 -16.21 -17.33
C GLY A 349 2.67 -16.74 -15.99
N THR A 350 1.90 -15.97 -15.23
CA THR A 350 1.29 -16.45 -13.98
C THR A 350 -0.10 -17.04 -14.23
N TYR A 351 -0.25 -18.31 -13.88
CA TYR A 351 -1.51 -19.04 -13.99
C TYR A 351 -1.94 -19.55 -12.62
N SER A 352 -3.24 -19.53 -12.33
CA SER A 352 -3.75 -19.89 -11.00
C SER A 352 -3.31 -21.29 -10.53
N GLN A 353 -3.19 -22.25 -11.46
CA GLN A 353 -2.77 -23.62 -11.15
C GLN A 353 -1.26 -23.77 -10.85
N PHE A 354 -0.43 -22.77 -11.16
CA PHE A 354 1.03 -22.85 -11.05
C PHE A 354 1.66 -21.77 -10.14
N VAL A 355 0.88 -20.81 -9.65
CA VAL A 355 1.43 -19.68 -8.87
C VAL A 355 1.92 -20.10 -7.48
N ALA A 356 1.27 -21.07 -6.84
CA ALA A 356 1.55 -21.40 -5.44
C ALA A 356 3.00 -21.89 -5.18
N PRO A 357 3.63 -22.74 -6.01
CA PRO A 357 5.07 -23.01 -5.89
C PRO A 357 5.98 -21.78 -5.96
N ALA A 358 5.63 -20.79 -6.80
CA ALA A 358 6.42 -19.57 -6.99
C ALA A 358 6.47 -18.70 -5.73
N VAL A 359 5.35 -18.65 -5.00
CA VAL A 359 5.17 -17.88 -3.75
C VAL A 359 6.24 -18.23 -2.72
N CYS A 360 6.54 -19.53 -2.54
CA CYS A 360 7.50 -19.99 -1.54
C CYS A 360 8.93 -19.50 -1.85
N GLY A 361 9.35 -19.58 -3.12
CA GLY A 361 10.63 -19.07 -3.56
C GLY A 361 10.72 -17.55 -3.42
N GLN A 362 9.64 -16.85 -3.76
CA GLN A 362 9.54 -15.40 -3.58
C GLN A 362 9.68 -14.98 -2.12
N ALA A 363 8.96 -15.62 -1.21
CA ALA A 363 9.02 -15.29 0.22
C ALA A 363 10.42 -15.48 0.79
N LYS A 364 11.10 -16.58 0.40
CA LYS A 364 12.49 -16.83 0.79
C LYS A 364 13.43 -15.76 0.23
N TYR A 365 13.28 -15.39 -1.03
CA TYR A 365 14.10 -14.34 -1.65
C TYR A 365 13.95 -13.00 -0.91
N LEU A 366 12.71 -12.56 -0.67
CA LEU A 366 12.42 -11.32 0.06
C LEU A 366 13.09 -11.29 1.44
N ALA A 367 13.12 -12.43 2.14
CA ALA A 367 13.76 -12.56 3.45
C ALA A 367 15.29 -12.37 3.43
N GLU A 368 15.94 -12.62 2.30
CA GLU A 368 17.40 -12.58 2.13
C GLU A 368 17.89 -11.26 1.51
N GLU A 369 17.00 -10.40 1.02
CA GLU A 369 17.37 -9.18 0.29
C GLU A 369 18.01 -8.09 1.15
N THR A 370 17.70 -8.06 2.45
CA THR A 370 17.97 -6.88 3.29
C THR A 370 18.29 -7.25 4.74
N LYS A 371 18.89 -6.30 5.45
CA LYS A 371 19.16 -6.38 6.90
C LYS A 371 17.95 -5.99 7.76
N PHE A 372 16.89 -5.46 7.13
CA PHE A 372 15.66 -5.04 7.79
C PHE A 372 14.59 -6.16 7.71
N PRO A 373 13.63 -6.22 8.64
CA PRO A 373 12.47 -7.07 8.44
C PRO A 373 11.71 -6.62 7.17
N VAL A 374 11.18 -7.60 6.43
CA VAL A 374 10.30 -7.39 5.29
C VAL A 374 8.89 -7.79 5.69
N PHE A 375 7.89 -7.01 5.30
CA PHE A 375 6.47 -7.30 5.44
C PHE A 375 5.83 -7.20 4.05
N VAL A 376 4.99 -8.17 3.68
CA VAL A 376 4.27 -8.10 2.39
C VAL A 376 2.98 -7.30 2.60
N GLY A 377 3.04 -5.98 2.54
CA GLY A 377 1.92 -5.12 2.93
C GLY A 377 0.72 -5.16 1.99
N GLU A 378 0.91 -5.64 0.77
CA GLU A 378 -0.18 -5.88 -0.17
C GLU A 378 0.02 -7.14 -1.01
N TRP A 379 -1.03 -7.96 -1.11
CA TRP A 379 -1.12 -9.14 -1.97
C TRP A 379 -2.58 -9.58 -2.15
N SER A 380 -2.88 -10.35 -3.20
CA SER A 380 -4.24 -10.87 -3.47
C SER A 380 -4.22 -12.28 -4.09
N LEU A 381 -5.39 -12.83 -4.44
CA LEU A 381 -5.48 -14.16 -5.09
C LEU A 381 -5.50 -14.11 -6.62
N GLN A 382 -5.68 -12.93 -7.22
CA GLN A 382 -5.80 -12.84 -8.68
C GLN A 382 -4.45 -13.11 -9.35
N THR A 383 -4.45 -14.04 -10.31
CA THR A 383 -3.34 -14.28 -11.25
C THR A 383 -3.63 -13.67 -12.61
N MET A 384 -2.62 -13.56 -13.47
CA MET A 384 -2.82 -13.00 -14.81
C MET A 384 -3.75 -13.87 -15.66
N TYR A 385 -3.62 -15.20 -15.56
CA TYR A 385 -4.37 -16.14 -16.40
C TYR A 385 -5.08 -17.25 -15.61
N ASN A 386 -6.13 -17.81 -16.23
CA ASN A 386 -6.88 -18.99 -15.81
C ASN A 386 -7.37 -18.94 -14.36
N ASN A 387 -7.87 -17.81 -13.89
CA ASN A 387 -8.47 -17.74 -12.56
C ASN A 387 -9.66 -18.70 -12.46
N THR A 388 -9.84 -19.35 -11.31
CA THR A 388 -10.93 -20.31 -11.09
C THR A 388 -11.70 -20.00 -9.81
N LEU A 389 -13.02 -20.24 -9.81
CA LEU A 389 -13.87 -20.11 -8.63
C LEU A 389 -13.80 -21.34 -7.70
N SER A 390 -13.08 -22.39 -8.10
CA SER A 390 -12.81 -23.57 -7.27
C SER A 390 -12.29 -23.14 -5.89
N VAL A 391 -13.08 -23.45 -4.86
CA VAL A 391 -12.73 -23.15 -3.45
C VAL A 391 -11.42 -23.85 -3.06
N PRO A 392 -11.20 -25.15 -3.35
CA PRO A 392 -9.93 -25.80 -3.04
C PRO A 392 -8.72 -25.14 -3.71
N SER A 393 -8.86 -24.68 -4.96
CA SER A 393 -7.77 -24.04 -5.71
C SER A 393 -7.42 -22.68 -5.10
N ARG A 394 -8.42 -21.80 -4.90
CA ARG A 394 -8.21 -20.50 -4.26
C ARG A 394 -7.69 -20.64 -2.83
N LYS A 395 -8.19 -21.64 -2.07
CA LYS A 395 -7.72 -21.93 -0.71
C LYS A 395 -6.25 -22.35 -0.70
N THR A 396 -5.83 -23.16 -1.67
CA THR A 396 -4.41 -23.57 -1.79
C THR A 396 -3.50 -22.37 -2.04
N ILE A 397 -3.90 -21.45 -2.94
CA ILE A 397 -3.14 -20.23 -3.21
C ILE A 397 -3.08 -19.35 -1.94
N PHE A 398 -4.21 -19.14 -1.28
CA PHE A 398 -4.29 -18.34 -0.05
C PHE A 398 -3.45 -18.94 1.08
N ASP A 399 -3.63 -20.22 1.40
CA ASP A 399 -2.89 -20.91 2.47
C ASP A 399 -1.38 -20.89 2.18
N THR A 400 -0.97 -21.08 0.93
CA THR A 400 0.45 -20.99 0.53
C THR A 400 1.03 -19.61 0.72
N GLN A 401 0.33 -18.56 0.27
CA GLN A 401 0.76 -17.17 0.48
C GLN A 401 0.85 -16.84 1.97
N ARG A 402 -0.23 -17.07 2.73
CA ARG A 402 -0.25 -16.82 4.18
C ARG A 402 0.88 -17.52 4.92
N TYR A 403 1.11 -18.80 4.62
CA TYR A 403 2.19 -19.55 5.25
C TYR A 403 3.57 -19.03 4.83
N ALA A 404 3.82 -18.81 3.54
CA ALA A 404 5.12 -18.37 3.06
C ALA A 404 5.49 -17.00 3.63
N TRP A 405 4.55 -16.06 3.67
CA TRP A 405 4.75 -14.75 4.27
C TRP A 405 5.05 -14.84 5.77
N GLN A 406 4.35 -15.70 6.51
CA GLN A 406 4.59 -15.93 7.93
C GLN A 406 5.96 -16.57 8.19
N LYS A 407 6.33 -17.58 7.39
CA LYS A 407 7.53 -18.37 7.60
C LYS A 407 8.80 -17.58 7.31
N TYR A 408 8.87 -16.98 6.12
CA TYR A 408 10.11 -16.42 5.61
C TYR A 408 10.27 -14.94 5.94
N VAL A 409 9.18 -14.16 5.97
CA VAL A 409 9.20 -12.71 6.24
C VAL A 409 8.37 -12.38 7.47
N ALA A 410 8.04 -11.12 7.74
CA ALA A 410 7.29 -10.70 8.93
C ALA A 410 5.75 -10.90 8.80
N GLY A 411 5.30 -11.72 7.85
CA GLY A 411 3.89 -11.84 7.48
C GLY A 411 3.49 -10.95 6.31
N GLY A 412 2.18 -10.79 6.11
CA GLY A 412 1.65 -9.94 5.04
C GLY A 412 0.22 -9.47 5.30
N ALA A 413 -0.22 -8.45 4.57
CA ALA A 413 -1.59 -7.94 4.59
C ALA A 413 -2.29 -8.09 3.24
N PHE A 414 -3.39 -8.84 3.23
CA PHE A 414 -4.17 -9.07 2.03
C PHE A 414 -4.88 -7.78 1.57
N TRP A 415 -4.84 -7.47 0.28
CA TRP A 415 -5.62 -6.40 -0.34
C TRP A 415 -6.91 -7.00 -0.93
N THR A 416 -8.10 -6.73 -0.40
CA THR A 416 -8.49 -5.87 0.74
C THR A 416 -9.63 -6.53 1.54
N ALA A 417 -10.02 -5.98 2.69
CA ALA A 417 -11.07 -6.53 3.54
C ALA A 417 -12.41 -6.68 2.79
N VAL A 418 -12.86 -5.59 2.15
CA VAL A 418 -14.11 -5.54 1.40
C VAL A 418 -13.86 -4.93 0.02
N SER A 419 -14.34 -5.60 -1.02
CA SER A 419 -14.29 -5.13 -2.40
C SER A 419 -15.60 -5.51 -3.07
N TYR A 420 -16.20 -4.56 -3.80
CA TYR A 420 -17.36 -4.75 -4.66
C TYR A 420 -16.99 -4.64 -6.14
N SER A 421 -15.71 -4.84 -6.49
CA SER A 421 -15.25 -4.79 -7.88
C SER A 421 -15.99 -5.79 -8.76
N ASN A 422 -16.50 -5.31 -9.88
CA ASN A 422 -17.22 -6.12 -10.86
C ASN A 422 -16.43 -6.34 -12.16
N THR A 423 -15.16 -5.91 -12.19
CA THR A 423 -14.27 -6.11 -13.35
C THR A 423 -14.04 -7.62 -13.56
N PRO A 424 -14.34 -8.17 -14.75
CA PRO A 424 -14.02 -9.56 -15.07
C PRO A 424 -12.52 -9.84 -14.98
N VAL A 425 -12.17 -11.05 -14.56
CA VAL A 425 -10.78 -11.55 -14.60
C VAL A 425 -10.63 -12.55 -15.75
N ASP A 426 -9.39 -12.78 -16.19
CA ASP A 426 -9.11 -13.89 -17.09
C ASP A 426 -9.43 -15.23 -16.41
N GLY A 427 -10.30 -16.04 -17.00
CA GLY A 427 -10.85 -17.25 -16.40
C GLY A 427 -12.27 -17.05 -15.86
N GLN A 428 -12.51 -17.37 -14.59
CA GLN A 428 -13.83 -17.40 -13.97
C GLN A 428 -14.03 -16.25 -12.98
N GLY A 429 -15.21 -15.62 -13.01
CA GLY A 429 -15.62 -14.64 -12.00
C GLY A 429 -15.13 -13.21 -12.24
N THR A 430 -15.12 -12.43 -11.16
CA THR A 430 -14.77 -11.01 -11.13
C THR A 430 -13.70 -10.74 -10.07
N GLN A 431 -13.10 -9.56 -10.08
CA GLN A 431 -12.13 -9.17 -9.05
C GLN A 431 -12.69 -9.30 -7.62
N ARG A 432 -13.98 -9.09 -7.37
CA ARG A 432 -14.57 -9.33 -6.04
C ARG A 432 -14.27 -10.74 -5.51
N ASP A 433 -14.30 -11.75 -6.37
CA ASP A 433 -14.07 -13.16 -6.01
C ASP A 433 -12.63 -13.49 -5.61
N TYR A 434 -11.68 -12.56 -5.83
CA TYR A 434 -10.24 -12.73 -5.60
C TYR A 434 -9.61 -11.64 -4.72
N TRP A 435 -10.34 -10.55 -4.45
CA TRP A 435 -9.85 -9.35 -3.76
C TRP A 435 -10.67 -8.96 -2.54
N SER A 436 -11.85 -9.55 -2.28
CA SER A 436 -12.58 -9.33 -1.03
C SER A 436 -12.31 -10.43 -0.02
N TYR A 437 -11.57 -10.11 1.04
CA TYR A 437 -11.29 -11.03 2.15
C TYR A 437 -12.58 -11.55 2.80
N ILE A 438 -13.56 -10.68 3.04
CA ILE A 438 -14.86 -11.07 3.64
C ILE A 438 -15.66 -12.02 2.74
N ASP A 439 -15.67 -11.81 1.42
CA ASP A 439 -16.31 -12.76 0.49
C ASP A 439 -15.57 -14.11 0.46
N LEU A 440 -14.24 -14.10 0.54
CA LEU A 440 -13.43 -15.31 0.59
C LEU A 440 -13.62 -16.10 1.90
N ILE A 441 -13.86 -15.44 3.04
CA ILE A 441 -14.31 -16.11 4.27
C ILE A 441 -15.65 -16.81 4.03
N ARG A 442 -16.64 -16.10 3.47
CA ARG A 442 -17.98 -16.64 3.21
C ARG A 442 -17.96 -17.82 2.23
N ALA A 443 -17.07 -17.78 1.24
CA ALA A 443 -16.88 -18.86 0.28
C ALA A 443 -16.13 -20.07 0.85
N GLY A 444 -15.66 -20.02 2.11
CA GLY A 444 -14.86 -21.09 2.72
C GLY A 444 -13.43 -21.19 2.19
N VAL A 445 -12.97 -20.19 1.44
CA VAL A 445 -11.58 -20.11 0.96
C VAL A 445 -10.64 -19.73 2.09
N ILE A 446 -11.02 -18.69 2.85
CA ILE A 446 -10.26 -18.21 3.99
C ILE A 446 -10.85 -18.78 5.27
N THR A 447 -10.01 -19.51 5.99
CA THR A 447 -10.34 -20.13 7.28
C THR A 447 -9.27 -19.78 8.29
N LYS A 448 -9.57 -19.92 9.58
CA LYS A 448 -8.58 -19.75 10.65
C LYS A 448 -7.35 -20.65 10.45
N ALA A 449 -7.56 -21.91 10.09
CA ALA A 449 -6.48 -22.87 9.84
C ALA A 449 -5.81 -22.66 8.48
N THR A 450 -4.49 -22.83 8.44
CA THR A 450 -3.66 -22.92 7.22
C THR A 450 -3.35 -24.39 6.96
N THR A 451 -4.12 -25.00 6.07
CA THR A 451 -4.19 -26.45 6.00
C THR A 451 -3.34 -27.06 4.90
N LYS A 452 -3.15 -26.39 3.77
CA LYS A 452 -2.40 -26.95 2.65
C LYS A 452 -1.57 -25.87 1.97
N SER A 453 -0.26 -25.97 2.09
CA SER A 453 0.68 -25.14 1.33
C SER A 453 1.76 -25.96 0.65
N TYR A 454 2.39 -25.34 -0.36
CA TYR A 454 3.47 -25.96 -1.16
C TYR A 454 4.83 -25.96 -0.47
N CYS A 455 5.01 -25.08 0.50
CA CYS A 455 6.05 -25.08 1.51
C CYS A 455 5.35 -25.04 2.88
#